data_AF-A0A7S3M6Y9-F1
#
_entry.id   AF-A0A7S3M6Y9-F1
#
_cell.length_a   1.000
_cell.length_b   1.000
_cell.length_c   1.000
_cell.angle_alpha   90.00
_cell.angle_beta   90.00
_cell.angle_gamma   90.00
#
_symmetry.space_group_name_H-M   'P 1'
#
loop_
_entity.id
_entity.type
_entity.pdbx_description
1 polymer ?
#
loop_
_entity_poly.entity_id
_entity_poly.type
_entity_poly.pdbx_seq_one_letter_code
_entity_poly.pdbx_strand_id
1 'polypeptide(L)'
;HILPANMLKSNDQGLKSYYISKIEELQIKIRDKTQNFERLKAQRNELNNKVRLMREELTQLHEPGSYVGEVVKPMGKLKVLVKINPDGKFVVDLDKDIDINKCTPNTRVALKSDSYTLHKILPTKVDPLVSLMKVEKVPDST
;
A
#
# COMPACT_ATOMS: atom_id res chain seq x y z
N HIS A 1 65.80 -60.22 17.19
CA HIS A 1 65.81 -58.75 17.09
C HIS A 1 64.42 -58.28 16.69
N ILE A 2 63.67 -57.72 17.64
CA ILE A 2 62.26 -57.32 17.49
C ILE A 2 62.24 -55.82 17.16
N LEU A 3 61.69 -55.46 15.99
CA LEU A 3 61.54 -54.07 15.56
C LEU A 3 60.54 -53.33 16.47
N PRO A 4 60.78 -52.03 16.78
CA PRO A 4 59.98 -51.31 17.76
C PRO A 4 58.62 -50.92 17.16
N ALA A 5 57.53 -51.39 17.77
CA ALA A 5 56.14 -51.07 17.43
C ALA A 5 55.74 -49.59 17.61
N ASN A 6 56.67 -48.74 18.07
CA ASN A 6 56.41 -47.32 18.37
C ASN A 6 56.40 -46.40 17.13
N MET A 7 57.00 -46.78 15.99
CA MET A 7 56.98 -45.92 14.79
C MET A 7 55.66 -45.93 14.02
N LEU A 8 54.82 -46.97 14.18
CA LEU A 8 53.53 -47.05 13.49
C LEU A 8 52.43 -46.20 14.15
N LYS A 9 52.53 -45.94 15.46
CA LYS A 9 51.54 -45.15 16.21
C LYS A 9 51.63 -43.64 15.97
N SER A 10 52.81 -43.13 15.62
CA SER A 10 53.02 -41.69 15.38
C SER A 10 52.45 -41.21 14.04
N ASN A 11 52.53 -42.03 13.00
CA ASN A 11 51.96 -41.70 11.68
C ASN A 11 50.43 -41.62 11.70
N ASP A 12 49.78 -42.49 12.47
CA ASP A 12 48.32 -42.55 12.58
C ASP A 12 47.74 -41.33 13.32
N GLN A 13 48.47 -40.82 14.32
CA GLN A 13 48.08 -39.60 15.05
C GLN A 13 48.16 -38.33 14.17
N GLY A 14 49.21 -38.20 13.36
CA GLY A 14 49.36 -37.05 12.44
C GLY A 14 48.28 -37.04 11.36
N LEU A 15 47.97 -38.20 10.78
CA LEU A 15 46.92 -38.36 9.79
C LEU A 15 45.53 -38.09 10.38
N LYS A 16 45.27 -38.57 11.60
CA LYS A 16 44.03 -38.27 12.34
C LYS A 16 43.88 -36.79 12.64
N SER A 17 44.95 -36.11 13.03
CA SER A 17 44.95 -34.65 13.27
C SER A 17 44.64 -33.86 11.98
N TYR A 18 45.16 -34.30 10.84
CA TYR A 18 44.89 -33.68 9.54
C TYR A 18 43.41 -33.80 9.17
N TYR A 19 42.82 -35.00 9.30
CA TYR A 19 41.39 -35.19 9.02
C TYR A 19 40.49 -34.41 9.97
N ILE A 20 40.83 -34.32 11.26
CA ILE A 20 40.08 -33.50 12.23
C ILE A 20 40.11 -32.03 11.83
N SER A 21 41.29 -31.48 11.55
CA SER A 21 41.43 -30.09 11.10
C SER A 21 40.67 -29.84 9.79
N LYS A 22 40.67 -30.80 8.86
CA LYS A 22 39.92 -30.68 7.61
C LYS A 22 38.41 -30.73 7.82
N ILE A 23 37.92 -31.55 8.74
CA ILE A 23 36.51 -31.61 9.13
C ILE A 23 36.09 -30.28 9.76
N GLU A 24 36.88 -29.72 10.67
CA GLU A 24 36.61 -28.42 11.29
C GLU A 24 36.55 -27.29 10.24
N GLU A 25 37.50 -27.25 9.30
CA GLU A 25 37.50 -26.27 8.20
C GLU A 25 36.23 -26.37 7.33
N LEU A 26 35.81 -27.60 7.01
CA LEU A 26 34.59 -27.85 6.24
C LEU A 26 33.33 -27.49 7.04
N GLN A 27 33.30 -27.75 8.34
CA GLN A 27 32.19 -27.38 9.22
C GLN A 27 32.03 -25.85 9.31
N ILE A 28 33.13 -25.10 9.38
CA ILE A 28 33.11 -23.62 9.33
C ILE A 28 32.51 -23.15 8.00
N LYS A 29 32.99 -23.70 6.87
CA LYS A 29 32.45 -23.37 5.54
C LYS A 29 30.96 -23.68 5.41
N ILE A 30 30.49 -24.79 5.99
CA ILE A 30 29.07 -25.12 6.02
C ILE A 30 28.31 -24.08 6.84
N ARG A 31 28.79 -23.74 8.04
CA ARG A 31 28.16 -22.74 8.91
C ARG A 31 27.99 -21.39 8.20
N ASP A 32 29.05 -20.90 7.58
CA ASP A 32 29.03 -19.61 6.86
C ASP A 32 28.04 -19.60 5.69
N LYS A 33 27.98 -20.71 4.93
CA LYS A 33 27.00 -20.87 3.85
C LYS A 33 25.57 -20.93 4.39
N THR A 34 25.37 -21.59 5.52
CA THR A 34 24.05 -21.74 6.14
C THR A 34 23.55 -20.38 6.63
N GLN A 35 24.40 -19.60 7.30
CA GLN A 35 24.06 -18.26 7.77
C GLN A 35 23.77 -17.30 6.60
N ASN A 36 24.57 -17.37 5.53
CA ASN A 36 24.28 -16.61 4.32
C ASN A 36 22.95 -17.03 3.67
N PHE A 37 22.67 -18.32 3.61
CA PHE A 37 21.40 -18.82 3.08
C PHE A 37 20.19 -18.32 3.88
N GLU A 38 20.27 -18.34 5.21
CA GLU A 38 19.22 -17.78 6.07
C GLU A 38 19.02 -16.29 5.85
N ARG A 39 20.12 -15.52 5.73
CA ARG A 39 20.06 -14.09 5.40
C ARG A 39 19.37 -13.85 4.06
N LEU A 40 19.77 -14.57 3.00
CA LEU A 40 19.14 -14.43 1.68
C LEU A 40 17.67 -14.87 1.70
N LYS A 41 17.33 -15.92 2.46
CA LYS A 41 15.95 -16.37 2.64
C LYS A 41 15.09 -15.31 3.32
N ALA A 42 15.62 -14.65 4.34
CA ALA A 42 14.93 -13.55 5.02
C ALA A 42 14.69 -12.37 4.06
N GLN A 43 15.70 -11.97 3.28
CA GLN A 43 15.55 -10.91 2.26
C GLN A 43 14.51 -11.27 1.21
N ARG A 44 14.48 -12.52 0.73
CA ARG A 44 13.44 -12.99 -0.21
C ARG A 44 12.05 -12.90 0.42
N ASN A 45 11.91 -13.28 1.69
CA ASN A 45 10.63 -13.24 2.37
C ASN A 45 10.13 -11.80 2.55
N GLU A 46 11.03 -10.88 2.92
CA GLU A 46 10.71 -9.45 3.01
C GLU A 46 10.24 -8.90 1.66
N LEU A 47 10.93 -9.23 0.57
CA LEU A 47 10.54 -8.81 -0.77
C LEU A 47 9.19 -9.40 -1.20
N ASN A 48 8.95 -10.68 -0.91
CA ASN A 48 7.65 -11.30 -1.16
C ASN A 48 6.52 -10.61 -0.38
N ASN A 49 6.76 -10.21 0.87
CA ASN A 49 5.78 -9.46 1.65
C ASN A 49 5.50 -8.09 1.02
N LYS A 50 6.53 -7.38 0.54
CA LYS A 50 6.34 -6.11 -0.19
C LYS A 50 5.52 -6.30 -1.47
N VAL A 51 5.82 -7.34 -2.25
CA VAL A 51 5.04 -7.66 -3.47
C VAL A 51 3.58 -7.97 -3.14
N ARG A 52 3.31 -8.69 -2.04
CA ARG A 52 1.95 -8.96 -1.59
C ARG A 52 1.22 -7.65 -1.23
N LEU A 53 1.84 -6.79 -0.43
CA LEU A 53 1.26 -5.50 -0.05
C LEU A 53 0.95 -4.63 -1.28
N MET A 54 1.89 -4.51 -2.22
CA MET A 54 1.67 -3.74 -3.45
C MET A 54 0.54 -4.33 -4.31
N ARG A 55 0.35 -5.66 -4.33
CA ARG A 55 -0.77 -6.29 -5.05
C ARG A 55 -2.12 -6.02 -4.36
N GLU A 56 -2.14 -6.01 -3.03
CA GLU A 56 -3.32 -5.65 -2.25
C GLU A 56 -3.71 -4.18 -2.48
N GLU A 57 -2.74 -3.27 -2.42
CA GLU A 57 -2.94 -1.84 -2.75
C GLU A 57 -3.43 -1.65 -4.19
N LEU A 58 -2.83 -2.35 -5.17
CA LEU A 58 -3.28 -2.29 -6.55
C LEU A 58 -4.73 -2.77 -6.71
N THR A 59 -5.13 -3.78 -5.93
CA THR A 59 -6.50 -4.29 -5.92
C THR A 59 -7.47 -3.25 -5.35
N GLN A 60 -7.08 -2.57 -4.27
CA GLN A 60 -7.84 -1.43 -3.72
C GLN A 60 -7.95 -0.28 -4.71
N LEU A 61 -6.88 0.02 -5.47
CA LEU A 61 -6.90 1.02 -6.54
C LEU A 61 -7.76 0.61 -7.74
N HIS A 62 -7.93 -0.70 -7.96
CA HIS A 62 -8.83 -1.22 -9.00
C HIS A 62 -10.30 -1.15 -8.59
N GLU A 63 -10.61 -0.84 -7.34
CA GLU A 63 -11.99 -0.57 -6.94
C GLU A 63 -12.56 0.54 -7.83
N PRO A 64 -13.79 0.36 -8.36
CA PRO A 64 -14.35 1.30 -9.31
C PRO A 64 -14.40 2.70 -8.69
N GLY A 65 -13.99 3.69 -9.48
CA GLY A 65 -13.91 5.07 -9.05
C GLY A 65 -15.23 5.56 -8.43
N SER A 66 -15.13 6.46 -7.46
CA SER A 66 -16.30 7.05 -6.82
C SER A 66 -17.17 7.78 -7.85
N TYR A 67 -18.49 7.62 -7.73
CA TYR A 67 -19.44 8.39 -8.53
C TYR A 67 -19.40 9.86 -8.10
N VAL A 68 -19.50 10.76 -9.06
CA VAL A 68 -19.56 12.20 -8.79
C VAL A 68 -21.00 12.66 -8.93
N GLY A 69 -21.51 13.32 -7.90
CA GLY A 69 -22.85 13.90 -7.89
C GLY A 69 -22.89 15.34 -7.38
N GLU A 70 -24.05 15.96 -7.54
CA GLU A 70 -24.37 17.29 -7.01
C GLU A 70 -25.46 17.18 -5.97
N VAL A 71 -25.27 17.84 -4.82
CA VAL A 71 -26.29 17.88 -3.77
C VAL A 71 -27.44 18.79 -4.22
N VAL A 72 -28.66 18.26 -4.30
CA VAL A 72 -29.86 19.06 -4.59
C VAL A 72 -30.42 19.64 -3.31
N LYS A 73 -30.62 18.79 -2.30
CA LYS A 73 -31.20 19.18 -1.01
C LYS A 73 -30.86 18.18 0.08
N PRO A 74 -30.40 18.60 1.28
CA PRO A 74 -30.30 17.71 2.42
C PRO A 74 -31.69 17.30 2.94
N MET A 75 -31.88 16.01 3.24
CA MET A 75 -33.14 15.44 3.70
C MET A 75 -32.99 14.94 5.15
N GLY A 76 -33.17 15.84 6.10
CA GLY A 76 -33.04 15.53 7.53
C GLY A 76 -31.58 15.42 7.98
N LYS A 77 -31.30 14.52 8.94
CA LYS A 77 -30.00 14.40 9.61
C LYS A 77 -29.07 13.29 9.09
N LEU A 78 -29.58 12.39 8.25
CA LEU A 78 -28.81 11.23 7.78
C LEU A 78 -28.90 11.03 6.27
N LYS A 79 -29.86 11.67 5.59
CA LYS A 79 -30.13 11.44 4.18
C LYS A 79 -29.96 12.73 3.39
N VAL A 80 -29.49 12.61 2.15
CA VAL A 80 -29.32 13.74 1.24
C VAL A 80 -29.79 13.35 -0.15
N LEU A 81 -30.47 14.27 -0.83
CA LEU A 81 -30.83 14.10 -2.24
C LEU A 81 -29.67 14.55 -3.12
N VAL A 82 -29.06 13.60 -3.83
CA VAL A 82 -27.94 13.83 -4.74
C VAL A 82 -28.38 13.51 -6.17
N LYS A 83 -27.97 14.37 -7.10
CA LYS A 83 -28.15 14.17 -8.54
C LYS A 83 -26.84 13.61 -9.10
N ILE A 84 -26.89 12.43 -9.70
CA ILE A 84 -25.78 11.79 -10.40
C ILE A 84 -26.12 11.87 -11.90
N ASN A 85 -25.24 12.44 -12.71
CA ASN A 85 -25.41 12.42 -14.17
C ASN A 85 -24.57 11.24 -14.70
N PRO A 86 -25.13 10.24 -15.40
CA PRO A 86 -26.44 10.20 -16.09
C PRO A 86 -27.63 9.57 -15.31
N ASP A 87 -27.41 8.94 -14.15
CA ASP A 87 -28.38 8.03 -13.53
C ASP A 87 -29.61 8.68 -12.83
N GLY A 88 -29.63 10.01 -12.67
CA GLY A 88 -30.78 10.74 -12.13
C GLY A 88 -30.62 11.17 -10.67
N LYS A 89 -31.72 11.19 -9.90
CA LYS A 89 -31.74 11.67 -8.51
C LYS A 89 -31.88 10.50 -7.54
N PHE A 90 -30.98 10.43 -6.56
CA PHE A 90 -30.95 9.39 -5.54
C PHE A 90 -30.96 9.99 -4.15
N VAL A 91 -31.63 9.31 -3.22
CA VAL A 91 -31.51 9.60 -1.79
C VAL A 91 -30.41 8.71 -1.24
N VAL A 92 -29.34 9.34 -0.78
CA VAL A 92 -28.15 8.65 -0.27
C VAL A 92 -27.94 8.95 1.20
N ASP A 93 -27.36 7.98 1.90
CA ASP A 93 -27.03 8.12 3.31
C ASP A 93 -25.65 8.81 3.45
N LEU A 94 -25.53 9.64 4.48
CA LEU A 94 -24.30 10.34 4.82
C LEU A 94 -23.35 9.40 5.58
N ASP A 95 -22.05 9.48 5.28
CA ASP A 95 -21.05 8.82 6.09
C ASP A 95 -20.83 9.56 7.42
N LYS A 96 -20.39 8.82 8.45
CA LYS A 96 -20.22 9.34 9.82
C LYS A 96 -19.17 10.43 9.93
N ASP A 97 -18.24 10.45 8.98
CA ASP A 97 -17.12 11.39 8.95
C ASP A 97 -17.48 12.77 8.38
N ILE A 98 -18.68 12.91 7.77
CA ILE A 98 -19.11 14.15 7.13
C ILE A 98 -20.26 14.80 7.90
N ASP A 99 -20.15 16.12 8.08
CA ASP A 99 -21.20 16.92 8.70
C ASP A 99 -22.18 17.47 7.65
N ILE A 100 -23.47 17.43 7.96
CA ILE A 100 -24.53 18.03 7.12
C ILE A 100 -24.34 19.53 6.89
N ASN A 101 -23.72 20.24 7.84
CA ASN A 101 -23.49 21.68 7.70
C ASN A 101 -22.58 22.02 6.51
N LYS A 102 -21.72 21.08 6.09
CA LYS A 102 -20.84 21.23 4.93
C LYS A 102 -21.53 20.85 3.62
N CYS A 103 -22.68 20.15 3.69
CA CYS A 103 -23.47 19.74 2.53
C CYS A 103 -24.47 20.84 2.14
N THR A 104 -23.97 21.94 1.58
CA THR A 104 -24.86 22.95 0.99
C THR A 104 -25.41 22.48 -0.37
N PRO A 105 -26.62 22.90 -0.75
CA PRO A 105 -27.14 22.68 -2.10
C PRO A 105 -26.15 23.18 -3.16
N ASN A 106 -26.07 22.48 -4.28
CA ASN A 106 -25.16 22.72 -5.40
C ASN A 106 -23.67 22.40 -5.13
N THR A 107 -23.35 21.75 -4.00
CA THR A 107 -22.00 21.26 -3.72
C THR A 107 -21.74 19.94 -4.45
N ARG A 108 -20.52 19.78 -4.96
CA ARG A 108 -20.05 18.55 -5.61
C ARG A 108 -19.64 17.52 -4.56
N VAL A 109 -20.12 16.29 -4.69
CA VAL A 109 -19.86 15.21 -3.74
C VAL A 109 -19.41 13.94 -4.46
N ALA A 110 -18.61 13.14 -3.78
CA ALA A 110 -18.17 11.82 -4.20
C ALA A 110 -18.94 10.76 -3.42
N LEU A 111 -19.57 9.84 -4.16
CA LEU A 111 -20.28 8.70 -3.61
C LEU A 111 -19.46 7.43 -3.82
N LYS A 112 -19.50 6.54 -2.84
CA LYS A 112 -18.84 5.24 -2.92
C LYS A 112 -19.54 4.38 -3.98
N SER A 113 -18.77 3.65 -4.77
CA SER A 113 -19.27 2.86 -5.90
C SER A 113 -20.02 1.59 -5.50
N ASP A 114 -19.82 1.12 -4.25
CA ASP A 114 -20.45 -0.08 -3.68
C ASP A 114 -21.83 0.21 -3.05
N SER A 115 -21.94 1.31 -2.32
CA SER A 115 -23.02 1.58 -1.35
C SER A 115 -23.73 2.91 -1.61
N TYR A 116 -23.27 3.70 -2.59
CA TYR A 116 -23.74 5.05 -2.86
C TYR A 116 -23.71 5.97 -1.64
N THR A 117 -22.89 5.65 -0.64
CA THR A 117 -22.70 6.49 0.55
C THR A 117 -21.85 7.70 0.21
N LEU A 118 -22.21 8.86 0.78
CA LEU A 118 -21.47 10.09 0.58
C LEU A 118 -20.17 10.06 1.40
N HIS A 119 -19.03 9.84 0.75
CA HIS A 119 -17.73 9.64 1.40
C HIS A 119 -16.85 10.90 1.40
N LYS A 120 -16.98 11.79 0.39
CA LYS A 120 -16.15 13.00 0.31
C LYS A 120 -16.86 14.17 -0.36
N ILE A 121 -16.65 15.38 0.16
CA ILE A 121 -17.06 16.62 -0.50
C ILE A 121 -15.92 17.10 -1.40
N LEU A 122 -16.24 17.40 -2.65
CA LEU A 122 -15.30 17.91 -3.65
C LEU A 122 -15.49 19.44 -3.77
N PRO A 123 -14.42 20.21 -3.99
CA PRO A 123 -14.57 21.62 -4.29
C PRO A 123 -15.40 21.81 -5.57
N THR A 124 -16.23 22.85 -5.57
CA THR A 124 -17.03 23.22 -6.74
C THR A 124 -16.10 23.53 -7.91
N LYS A 125 -16.46 23.07 -9.10
CA LYS A 125 -15.75 23.42 -10.33
C LYS A 125 -15.99 24.91 -10.59
N VAL A 126 -15.03 25.77 -10.27
CA VAL A 126 -15.03 27.13 -10.81
C VAL A 126 -14.52 27.00 -12.23
N ASP A 127 -15.41 27.12 -13.20
CA ASP A 127 -14.99 27.09 -14.60
C ASP A 127 -14.01 28.23 -14.86
N PRO A 128 -12.87 27.97 -15.53
CA PRO A 128 -11.87 28.99 -15.80
C PRO A 128 -12.44 30.17 -16.61
N LEU A 129 -13.52 29.95 -17.37
CA LEU A 129 -14.26 31.00 -18.08
C LEU A 129 -14.99 31.97 -17.13
N VAL A 130 -15.54 31.47 -16.02
CA VAL A 130 -16.16 32.31 -14.97
C VAL A 130 -15.09 33.07 -14.19
N SER A 131 -13.92 32.48 -14.01
CA SER A 131 -12.75 33.19 -13.47
C SER A 131 -12.29 34.32 -14.40
N LEU A 132 -12.27 34.11 -15.72
CA LEU A 132 -11.98 35.15 -16.72
C LEU A 132 -12.99 36.31 -16.66
N MET A 133 -14.29 36.02 -16.54
CA MET A 133 -15.34 37.03 -16.41
C MET A 133 -15.25 37.89 -15.13
N LYS A 134 -14.72 37.35 -14.03
CA LYS A 134 -14.50 38.15 -12.80
C LYS A 134 -13.36 39.16 -12.94
N VAL A 135 -12.41 38.91 -13.85
CA VAL A 135 -11.24 39.77 -14.07
C VAL A 135 -11.55 40.89 -15.08
N GLU A 136 -12.50 40.69 -15.98
CA GLU A 136 -12.88 41.69 -16.99
C GLU A 136 -13.87 42.77 -16.51
N LYS A 137 -14.44 42.66 -15.30
CA LYS A 137 -15.43 43.64 -14.85
C LYS A 137 -14.78 44.92 -14.30
N VAL A 138 -14.68 45.87 -15.24
CA VAL A 138 -14.58 47.35 -15.16
C VAL A 138 -13.35 47.95 -14.48
N PRO A 139 -12.37 48.52 -15.23
CA PRO A 139 -11.58 49.61 -14.69
C PRO A 139 -12.47 50.86 -14.61
N ASP A 140 -12.43 51.52 -13.46
CA ASP A 140 -13.15 52.73 -13.12
C ASP A 140 -13.16 53.76 -14.27
N SER A 141 -14.33 53.90 -14.90
CA SER A 141 -14.61 55.09 -15.72
C SER A 141 -14.75 56.28 -14.79
N THR A 142 -13.75 57.16 -14.86
CA THR A 142 -13.80 58.55 -14.36
C THR A 142 -14.81 59.36 -15.17
#